data_AF-A0AAP0L3M4-F1
#
_entry.id   AF-A0AAP0L3M4-F1
#
_cell.length_a   1.000
_cell.length_b   1.000
_cell.length_c   1.000
_cell.angle_alpha   90.00
_cell.angle_beta   90.00
_cell.angle_gamma   90.00
#
_symmetry.space_group_name_H-M   'P 1'
#
loop_
_entity.id
_entity.type
_entity.pdbx_description
1 polymer ?
#
loop_
_entity_poly.entity_id
_entity_poly.type
_entity_poly.pdbx_seq_one_letter_code
_entity_poly.pdbx_strand_id
1 'polypeptide(L)'
;MEWQDCSAKIEVDVPCSVAYKCYSDREAIPRWMPFISSVKVLEEKPDLSRWSLKYKAFGRDIQFSWLAKNLQFLVADPQSENPLAISRRSS
;
A
#
# COMPACT_ATOMS: atom_id res chain seq x y z
N MET A 1 14.97 8.98 -15.55
CA MET A 1 13.64 8.75 -14.95
C MET A 1 13.47 9.76 -13.85
N GLU A 2 12.43 10.57 -13.92
CA GLU A 2 12.07 11.52 -12.86
C GLU A 2 10.93 10.91 -12.05
N TRP A 3 11.02 11.00 -10.73
CA TRP A 3 9.92 10.61 -9.85
C TRP A 3 8.69 11.44 -10.18
N GLN A 4 7.53 10.78 -10.25
CA GLN A 4 6.25 11.43 -10.53
C GLN A 4 5.44 11.48 -9.23
N ASP A 5 5.01 12.68 -8.85
CA ASP A 5 4.11 12.88 -7.72
C ASP A 5 2.66 12.76 -8.19
N CYS A 6 2.06 11.60 -7.93
CA CYS A 6 0.65 11.33 -8.24
C CYS A 6 -0.17 11.32 -6.94
N SER A 7 -1.29 12.05 -6.91
CA SER A 7 -2.22 12.05 -5.77
C SER A 7 -3.67 11.80 -6.23
N ALA A 8 -4.44 11.11 -5.38
CA ALA A 8 -5.87 10.86 -5.59
C ALA A 8 -6.59 10.96 -4.23
N LYS A 9 -7.81 11.52 -4.23
CA LYS A 9 -8.65 11.68 -3.02
C LYS A 9 -10.07 11.19 -3.33
N ILE A 10 -10.66 10.48 -2.37
CA ILE A 10 -12.07 10.09 -2.37
C ILE A 10 -12.66 10.33 -0.98
N GLU A 11 -13.93 10.69 -0.90
CA GLU A 11 -14.67 10.82 0.36
C GLU A 11 -15.59 9.63 0.53
N VAL A 12 -15.55 9.03 1.73
CA VAL A 12 -16.30 7.82 2.06
C VAL A 12 -16.95 8.00 3.42
N ASP A 13 -18.20 7.55 3.57
CA ASP A 13 -18.97 7.68 4.81
C ASP A 13 -18.68 6.51 5.77
N VAL A 14 -17.41 6.39 6.15
CA VAL A 14 -16.95 5.39 7.15
C VAL A 14 -15.91 6.02 8.07
N PRO A 15 -15.81 5.57 9.34
CA PRO A 15 -14.74 6.00 10.22
C PRO A 15 -13.36 5.71 9.61
N CYS A 16 -12.40 6.62 9.83
CA CYS A 16 -11.03 6.49 9.33
C CYS A 16 -10.37 5.16 9.76
N SER A 17 -10.65 4.69 10.98
CA SER A 17 -10.15 3.40 11.49
C SER A 17 -10.62 2.21 10.66
N VAL A 18 -11.86 2.25 10.15
CA VAL A 18 -12.42 1.19 9.28
C VAL A 18 -11.76 1.24 7.92
N ALA A 19 -11.68 2.42 7.29
CA ALA A 19 -11.01 2.60 6.01
C ALA A 19 -9.53 2.17 6.07
N TYR A 20 -8.83 2.54 7.14
CA TYR A 20 -7.44 2.16 7.37
C TYR A 20 -7.28 0.66 7.58
N LYS A 21 -8.18 0.01 8.33
CA LYS A 21 -8.16 -1.44 8.53
C LYS A 21 -8.36 -2.19 7.22
N CYS A 22 -9.29 -1.73 6.37
CA CYS A 22 -9.47 -2.26 5.02
C CYS A 22 -8.18 -2.11 4.21
N TYR A 23 -7.63 -0.89 4.12
CA TYR A 23 -6.40 -0.65 3.36
C TYR A 23 -5.19 -1.47 3.87
N SER A 24 -5.11 -1.70 5.19
CA SER A 24 -4.02 -2.46 5.82
C SER A 24 -4.06 -3.95 5.49
N ASP A 25 -5.23 -4.51 5.20
CA ASP A 25 -5.42 -5.88 4.71
C ASP A 25 -4.99 -5.97 3.24
N ARG A 26 -3.68 -6.12 3.05
CA ARG A 26 -3.03 -6.13 1.73
C ARG A 26 -3.48 -7.28 0.85
N GLU A 27 -3.80 -8.43 1.43
CA GLU A 27 -4.21 -9.61 0.66
C GLU A 27 -5.67 -9.51 0.20
N ALA A 28 -6.47 -8.63 0.83
CA ALA A 28 -7.79 -8.26 0.33
C ALA A 28 -7.76 -7.26 -0.84
N ILE A 29 -6.61 -6.64 -1.15
CA ILE A 29 -6.50 -5.62 -2.21
C ILE A 29 -7.08 -6.06 -3.58
N PRO A 30 -6.84 -7.30 -4.06
CA PRO A 30 -7.45 -7.77 -5.31
C PRO A 30 -8.98 -7.71 -5.35
N ARG A 31 -9.67 -7.67 -4.20
CA ARG A 31 -11.14 -7.60 -4.13
C ARG A 31 -11.69 -6.25 -4.59
N TRP A 32 -10.95 -5.16 -4.38
CA TRP A 32 -11.38 -3.81 -4.77
C TRP A 32 -10.51 -3.19 -5.87
N MET A 33 -9.36 -3.80 -6.19
CA MET A 33 -8.45 -3.34 -7.23
C MET A 33 -8.23 -4.42 -8.29
N PRO A 34 -9.14 -4.56 -9.27
CA PRO A 34 -9.25 -5.75 -10.12
C PRO A 34 -8.06 -5.99 -11.06
N PHE A 35 -7.22 -4.99 -11.29
CA PHE A 35 -6.00 -5.15 -12.08
C PHE A 35 -4.86 -5.83 -11.29
N ILE A 36 -4.92 -5.84 -9.95
CA ILE A 36 -4.01 -6.64 -9.13
C ILE A 36 -4.55 -8.05 -9.05
N SER A 37 -3.79 -9.00 -9.58
CA SER A 37 -4.16 -10.42 -9.59
C SER A 37 -3.86 -11.11 -8.26
N SER A 38 -2.83 -10.67 -7.54
CA SER A 38 -2.52 -11.21 -6.21
C SER A 38 -1.62 -10.29 -5.40
N VAL A 39 -1.79 -10.33 -4.09
CA VAL A 39 -0.82 -9.81 -3.12
C VAL A 39 -0.56 -10.91 -2.11
N LYS A 40 0.72 -11.17 -1.81
CA LYS A 40 1.13 -12.14 -0.78
C LYS A 40 2.19 -11.54 0.12
N VAL A 41 2.00 -11.60 1.42
CA VAL A 41 3.06 -11.25 2.38
C VAL A 41 4.12 -12.37 2.38
N LEU A 42 5.40 -12.00 2.40
CA LEU A 42 6.48 -12.99 2.43
C LEU A 42 6.66 -13.51 3.86
N GLU A 43 6.49 -14.81 4.08
CA GLU A 43 6.61 -15.44 5.41
C GLU A 43 8.00 -15.25 6.03
N GLU A 44 9.04 -15.41 5.23
CA GLU A 44 10.43 -15.21 5.66
C GLU A 44 10.76 -13.74 5.97
N LYS A 45 10.01 -12.81 5.36
CA LYS A 45 10.30 -11.38 5.41
C LYS A 45 9.00 -10.55 5.39
N PRO A 46 8.28 -10.48 6.52
CA PRO A 46 6.94 -9.90 6.56
C PRO A 46 6.91 -8.38 6.33
N ASP A 47 8.06 -7.71 6.34
CA ASP A 47 8.21 -6.31 5.91
C ASP A 47 8.07 -6.15 4.39
N LEU A 48 8.00 -7.25 3.63
CA LEU A 48 7.80 -7.24 2.19
C LEU A 48 6.53 -7.99 1.78
N SER A 49 5.91 -7.52 0.70
CA SER A 49 4.85 -8.23 0.00
C SER A 49 5.18 -8.34 -1.48
N ARG A 50 4.80 -9.47 -2.08
CA ARG A 50 4.86 -9.68 -3.53
C ARG A 50 3.51 -9.32 -4.14
N TRP A 51 3.55 -8.42 -5.09
CA TRP A 51 2.40 -7.96 -5.85
C TRP A 51 2.47 -8.51 -7.25
N SER A 52 1.33 -8.90 -7.81
CA SER A 52 1.19 -9.30 -9.19
C SER A 52 0.03 -8.56 -9.81
N LEU A 53 0.26 -8.03 -11.02
CA LEU A 53 -0.72 -7.33 -11.83
C LEU A 53 -0.93 -8.12 -13.10
N LYS A 54 -2.19 -8.32 -13.49
CA LYS A 54 -2.55 -9.01 -14.72
C LYS A 54 -3.66 -8.23 -15.40
N TYR A 55 -3.41 -7.80 -16.63
CA TYR A 55 -4.40 -7.07 -17.41
C TYR A 55 -4.21 -7.35 -18.90
N LYS A 56 -5.28 -7.19 -19.67
CA LYS A 56 -5.26 -7.34 -21.11
C LYS A 56 -5.20 -5.96 -21.75
N ALA A 57 -4.12 -5.70 -22.48
CA ALA A 57 -3.96 -4.46 -23.25
C ALA A 57 -3.31 -4.78 -24.60
N PHE A 58 -3.68 -4.01 -25.62
CA PHE A 58 -3.16 -4.17 -26.99
C PHE A 58 -3.32 -5.60 -27.55
N GLY A 59 -4.40 -6.29 -27.16
CA GLY A 59 -4.67 -7.67 -27.58
C GLY A 59 -3.78 -8.74 -26.93
N ARG A 60 -2.97 -8.38 -25.93
CA ARG A 60 -2.05 -9.29 -25.23
C ARG A 60 -2.37 -9.34 -23.74
N ASP A 61 -2.11 -10.49 -23.13
CA ASP A 61 -2.09 -10.63 -21.69
C ASP A 61 -0.74 -10.13 -21.16
N ILE A 62 -0.81 -9.14 -20.28
CA ILE A 62 0.36 -8.52 -19.66
C ILE A 62 0.35 -8.88 -18.18
N GLN A 63 1.48 -9.41 -17.71
CA GLN A 63 1.67 -9.75 -16.31
C GLN A 63 2.98 -9.18 -15.78
N PHE A 64 2.90 -8.50 -14.64
CA PHE A 64 4.05 -7.97 -13.92
C PHE A 64 4.03 -8.44 -12.48
N SER A 65 5.20 -8.55 -11.86
CA SER A 65 5.31 -8.80 -10.43
C SER A 65 6.48 -8.03 -9.83
N TRP A 66 6.27 -7.49 -8.63
CA TRP A 66 7.28 -6.71 -7.92
C TRP A 66 7.19 -6.95 -6.42
N LEU A 67 8.25 -6.56 -5.71
CA LEU A 67 8.28 -6.52 -4.25
C LEU A 67 7.97 -5.10 -3.78
N ALA A 68 7.14 -4.98 -2.75
CA ALA A 68 6.83 -3.72 -2.10
C ALA A 68 7.14 -3.83 -0.61
N LYS A 69 7.63 -2.73 -0.02
CA LYS A 69 7.83 -2.63 1.42
C LYS A 69 6.49 -2.35 2.10
N ASN A 70 6.16 -3.17 3.09
CA ASN A 70 4.99 -3.01 3.93
C ASN A 70 5.29 -1.91 4.96
N LEU A 71 4.76 -0.72 4.72
CA LEU A 71 4.80 0.35 5.71
C LEU A 71 3.73 0.10 6.77
N GLN A 72 4.16 -0.03 8.02
CA GLN A 72 3.30 0.04 9.20
C GLN A 72 3.55 1.37 9.88
N PHE A 73 2.46 2.03 10.26
CA PHE A 73 2.57 3.15 11.18
C PHE A 73 3.00 2.60 12.52
N LEU A 74 4.16 3.04 12.99
CA LEU A 74 4.48 2.93 14.41
C LEU A 74 3.41 3.74 15.12
N VAL A 75 2.61 3.10 15.96
CA VAL A 75 1.89 3.85 16.99
C VAL A 75 2.99 4.58 17.74
N ALA A 76 3.00 5.91 17.63
CA ALA A 76 3.86 6.74 18.44
C ALA A 76 3.73 6.22 19.87
N ASP A 77 4.86 5.85 20.48
CA ASP A 77 4.91 5.46 21.88
C ASP A 77 4.01 6.42 22.67
N PRO A 78 3.07 5.95 23.51
CA PRO A 78 2.17 6.84 24.26
C PRO A 78 2.90 7.92 25.09
N GLN A 79 4.23 7.85 25.19
CA GLN A 79 5.11 8.84 25.82
C GLN A 79 5.83 9.80 24.84
N SER A 80 5.70 9.65 23.51
CA SER A 80 6.33 10.58 22.56
C SER A 80 5.44 11.80 22.31
N GLU A 81 5.49 12.76 23.24
CA GLU A 81 5.00 14.13 23.03
C GLU A 81 5.85 14.86 21.98
N ASN A 82 5.74 14.52 20.69
CA ASN A 82 6.22 15.42 19.65
C ASN A 82 5.44 15.29 18.33
N PRO A 83 4.38 16.09 18.12
CA PRO A 83 3.60 16.07 16.89
C PRO A 83 4.34 16.59 15.64
N LEU A 84 5.61 17.02 15.74
CA LEU A 84 6.39 17.57 14.62
C LEU A 84 7.40 16.59 14.01
N ALA A 85 7.52 15.35 14.48
CA ALA A 85 8.52 14.40 13.98
C ALA A 85 8.25 13.84 12.57
N ILE A 86 7.08 14.11 11.96
CA ILE A 86 6.74 13.63 10.61
C ILE A 86 7.46 14.46 9.51
N SER A 87 7.96 15.65 9.83
CA SER A 87 8.73 16.47 8.89
C SER A 87 10.23 16.36 9.16
N ARG A 88 10.89 15.34 8.60
CA ARG A 88 12.30 15.33 8.11
C ARG A 88 12.87 13.90 8.15
N ARG A 89 12.70 13.15 7.06
CA ARG A 89 13.73 12.22 6.57
C ARG A 89 13.74 12.24 5.05
N SER A 90 14.23 13.36 4.52
CA SER A 90 14.78 13.46 3.17
C SER A 90 16.21 13.92 3.33
N SER A 91 17.16 12.99 3.29
CA SER A 91 18.60 13.21 3.04
C SER A 91 19.16 11.91 2.50
#